data_AF-A0A848EN14-F1
#
_entry.id   AF-A0A848EN14-F1
#
_cell.length_a   1.000
_cell.length_b   1.000
_cell.length_c   1.000
_cell.angle_alpha   90.00
_cell.angle_beta   90.00
_cell.angle_gamma   90.00
#
_symmetry.space_group_name_H-M   'P 1'
#
loop_
_entity.id
_entity.type
_entity.pdbx_description
1 polymer ?
#
loop_
_entity_poly.entity_id
_entity_poly.type
_entity_poly.pdbx_seq_one_letter_code
_entity_poly.pdbx_strand_id
1 'polypeptide(L)'
;MTDSMSERDYSSFRSRLGEVAVSTSHVERDKNDCDDWKALENIPDQKMVNEIHFSDVRQVTYHKGSTYPYIEFETTKGEEKKMFFSVGDPVRDVFTELKERIAVYRQSFE
;
A
#
# COMPACT_ATOMS: atom_id res chain seq x y z
N MET A 1 22.88 14.89 -23.29
CA MET A 1 23.22 14.47 -21.92
C MET A 1 22.64 15.50 -20.97
N THR A 2 21.50 15.17 -20.39
CA THR A 2 21.09 15.45 -19.00
C THR A 2 19.75 14.77 -18.89
N ASP A 3 19.77 13.63 -18.21
CA ASP A 3 18.62 12.81 -17.87
C ASP A 3 17.46 13.68 -17.39
N SER A 4 16.29 13.41 -17.96
CA SER A 4 15.01 13.92 -17.51
C SER A 4 14.83 13.54 -16.05
N MET A 5 15.03 14.50 -15.14
CA MET A 5 14.48 14.41 -13.79
C MET A 5 12.96 14.52 -13.92
N SER A 6 12.28 13.39 -14.13
CA SER A 6 10.88 13.27 -13.73
C SER A 6 10.87 13.42 -12.21
N GLU A 7 10.48 14.61 -11.74
CA GLU A 7 10.07 14.79 -10.37
C GLU A 7 9.01 13.72 -10.08
N ARG A 8 9.37 12.83 -9.18
CA ARG A 8 8.71 11.59 -8.82
C ARG A 8 7.22 11.83 -8.56
N ASP A 9 6.35 11.35 -9.44
CA ASP A 9 4.89 11.32 -9.29
C ASP A 9 4.42 10.33 -8.20
N TYR A 10 5.16 10.26 -7.09
CA TYR A 10 4.87 9.37 -5.98
C TYR A 10 5.13 10.02 -4.63
N SER A 11 4.26 9.69 -3.68
CA SER A 11 4.41 10.00 -2.26
C SER A 11 5.02 8.79 -1.57
N SER A 12 6.13 8.97 -0.84
CA SER A 12 6.79 7.87 -0.13
C SER A 12 6.67 7.98 1.39
N PHE A 13 6.49 6.83 2.03
CA PHE A 13 6.23 6.70 3.45
C PHE A 13 7.19 5.68 4.07
N ARG A 14 7.92 6.11 5.09
CA ARG A 14 8.84 5.24 5.81
C ARG A 14 8.06 4.26 6.68
N SER A 15 8.22 2.97 6.43
CA SER A 15 7.73 1.88 7.28
C SER A 15 8.88 0.96 7.69
N ARG A 16 8.79 0.33 8.87
CA ARG A 16 9.80 -0.65 9.31
C ARG A 16 9.88 -1.86 8.38
N LEU A 17 8.75 -2.25 7.78
CA LEU A 17 8.68 -3.38 6.85
C LEU A 17 9.26 -3.05 5.46
N GLY A 18 9.43 -1.78 5.12
CA GLY A 18 9.80 -1.36 3.78
C GLY A 18 9.30 0.05 3.47
N GLU A 19 9.98 0.78 2.59
CA GLU A 19 9.44 2.06 2.12
C GLU A 19 8.20 1.80 1.26
N VAL A 20 7.11 2.51 1.55
CA VAL A 20 5.84 2.38 0.82
C VAL A 20 5.74 3.57 -0.13
N ALA A 21 5.65 3.29 -1.42
CA ALA A 21 5.48 4.31 -2.45
C ALA A 21 4.05 4.25 -3.01
N VAL A 22 3.36 5.38 -2.98
CA VAL A 22 2.04 5.55 -3.59
C VAL A 22 2.21 6.43 -4.83
N SER A 23 2.01 5.86 -6.01
CA SER A 23 2.12 6.56 -7.29
C SER A 23 0.74 7.00 -7.80
N THR A 24 0.69 7.44 -9.06
CA THR A 24 -0.56 7.77 -9.76
C THR A 24 -1.37 6.55 -10.18
N SER A 25 -0.81 5.34 -10.17
CA SER A 25 -1.48 4.14 -10.72
C SER A 25 -1.41 2.91 -9.82
N HIS A 26 -0.58 2.91 -8.79
CA HIS A 26 -0.41 1.78 -7.89
C HIS A 26 0.18 2.20 -6.55
N VAL A 27 0.14 1.29 -5.59
CA VAL A 27 0.97 1.34 -4.39
C VAL A 27 1.88 0.14 -4.39
N GLU A 28 3.12 0.37 -3.98
CA GLU A 28 4.13 -0.68 -3.85
C GLU A 28 4.96 -0.50 -2.58
N ARG A 29 5.61 -1.59 -2.17
CA ARG A 29 6.57 -1.62 -1.07
C ARG A 29 7.66 -2.63 -1.37
N ASP A 30 8.88 -2.14 -1.36
CA ASP A 30 10.07 -2.99 -1.29
C ASP A 30 10.26 -3.50 0.13
N LYS A 31 10.34 -4.82 0.29
CA LYS A 31 10.59 -5.42 1.60
C LYS A 31 11.98 -5.05 2.10
N ASN A 32 12.06 -4.45 3.28
CA ASN A 32 13.31 -4.31 4.01
C ASN A 32 13.61 -5.57 4.83
N ASP A 33 14.89 -5.83 5.09
CA ASP A 33 15.31 -6.89 6.00
C ASP A 33 15.01 -6.47 7.45
N CYS A 34 13.95 -7.03 8.04
CA CYS A 34 13.58 -6.81 9.43
C CYS A 34 12.82 -8.00 10.03
N ASP A 35 12.91 -8.17 11.35
CA ASP A 35 12.29 -9.30 12.06
C ASP A 35 10.75 -9.26 12.06
N ASP A 36 10.13 -8.09 11.86
CA ASP A 36 8.68 -7.95 11.85
C ASP A 36 8.05 -8.75 10.69
N TRP A 37 8.79 -8.98 9.58
CA TRP A 37 8.34 -9.84 8.48
C TRP A 37 8.09 -11.27 8.91
N LYS A 38 8.95 -11.83 9.77
CA LYS A 38 8.79 -13.21 10.27
C LYS A 38 7.50 -13.37 11.05
N ALA A 39 7.08 -12.33 11.78
CA ALA A 39 5.82 -12.37 12.51
C ALA A 39 4.61 -12.35 11.56
N LEU A 40 4.69 -11.61 10.46
CA LEU A 40 3.64 -11.56 9.43
C LEU A 40 3.52 -12.87 8.64
N GLU A 41 4.64 -13.49 8.28
CA GLU A 41 4.66 -14.78 7.55
C GLU A 41 3.89 -15.90 8.28
N ASN A 42 3.79 -15.81 9.62
CA ASN A 42 3.07 -16.76 10.44
C ASN A 42 1.55 -16.49 10.57
N ILE A 43 1.03 -15.41 9.98
CA ILE A 43 -0.41 -15.10 10.01
C ILE A 43 -1.15 -15.96 8.96
N PRO A 44 -2.12 -16.79 9.37
CA PRO A 44 -2.90 -17.62 8.43
C PRO A 44 -3.82 -16.76 7.56
N ASP A 45 -4.01 -17.16 6.30
CA ASP A 45 -4.89 -16.50 5.30
C ASP A 45 -4.67 -14.98 5.20
N GLN A 46 -3.40 -14.55 5.30
CA GLN A 46 -3.06 -13.14 5.35
C GLN A 46 -3.32 -12.38 4.04
N LYS A 47 -3.54 -13.09 2.92
CA LYS A 47 -3.73 -12.53 1.55
C LYS A 47 -2.82 -11.32 1.29
N MET A 48 -1.56 -11.45 1.74
CA MET A 48 -0.65 -10.33 1.87
C MET A 48 -0.14 -9.87 0.51
N VAL A 49 -0.15 -8.57 0.29
CA VAL A 49 0.41 -7.94 -0.92
C VAL A 49 1.38 -6.83 -0.57
N ASN A 50 2.37 -6.66 -1.43
CA ASN A 50 3.28 -5.53 -1.39
C ASN A 50 3.14 -4.63 -2.60
N GLU A 51 2.33 -5.00 -3.58
CA GLU A 51 2.05 -4.21 -4.77
C GLU A 51 0.59 -4.42 -5.17
N ILE A 52 -0.11 -3.34 -5.52
CA ILE A 52 -1.46 -3.42 -6.11
C ILE A 52 -1.73 -2.20 -7.00
N HIS A 53 -2.22 -2.46 -8.22
CA HIS A 53 -2.64 -1.44 -9.17
C HIS A 53 -4.04 -0.92 -8.86
N PHE A 54 -4.26 0.39 -9.02
CA PHE A 54 -5.56 1.03 -8.77
C PHE A 54 -6.65 0.55 -9.72
N SER A 55 -6.30 0.10 -10.93
CA SER A 55 -7.21 -0.58 -11.86
C SER A 55 -7.88 -1.82 -11.26
N ASP A 56 -7.19 -2.49 -10.33
CA ASP A 56 -7.66 -3.71 -9.70
C ASP A 56 -8.43 -3.41 -8.41
N VAL A 57 -8.43 -2.16 -7.92
CA VAL A 57 -8.97 -1.78 -6.62
C VAL A 57 -10.40 -1.26 -6.75
N ARG A 58 -11.33 -1.97 -6.13
CA ARG A 58 -12.73 -1.54 -5.97
C ARG A 58 -12.91 -0.68 -4.71
N GLN A 59 -12.32 -1.08 -3.59
CA GLN A 59 -12.42 -0.35 -2.33
C GLN A 59 -11.16 -0.51 -1.49
N VAL A 60 -10.84 0.52 -0.70
CA VAL A 60 -9.78 0.48 0.32
C VAL A 60 -10.37 0.72 1.71
N THR A 61 -9.92 -0.06 2.69
CA THR A 61 -10.33 0.06 4.09
C THR A 61 -9.11 0.02 5.00
N TYR A 62 -9.04 0.96 5.96
CA TYR A 62 -7.99 0.97 6.97
C TYR A 62 -8.40 0.18 8.21
N HIS A 63 -7.54 -0.75 8.62
CA HIS A 63 -7.69 -1.53 9.84
C HIS A 63 -6.52 -1.22 10.77
N LYS A 64 -6.82 -0.63 11.94
CA LYS A 64 -5.80 -0.33 12.96
C LYS A 64 -5.10 -1.58 13.49
N GLY A 65 -5.78 -2.73 13.49
CA GLY A 65 -5.28 -3.99 14.04
C GLY A 65 -5.03 -3.94 15.55
N SER A 66 -5.05 -5.11 16.19
CA SER A 66 -4.63 -5.26 17.60
C SER A 66 -3.10 -5.37 17.72
N THR A 67 -2.45 -5.93 16.68
CA THR A 67 -1.00 -6.22 16.65
C THR A 67 -0.32 -5.60 15.43
N TYR A 68 -0.88 -5.77 14.24
CA TYR A 68 -0.36 -5.16 13.01
C TYR A 68 -1.49 -4.42 12.30
N PRO A 69 -1.40 -3.08 12.15
CA PRO A 69 -2.31 -2.36 11.26
C PRO A 69 -2.15 -2.84 9.82
N TYR A 70 -3.23 -2.79 9.05
CA TYR A 70 -3.17 -3.08 7.63
C TYR A 70 -4.16 -2.23 6.84
N ILE A 71 -3.88 -2.10 5.55
CA ILE A 71 -4.82 -1.57 4.57
C ILE A 71 -5.34 -2.77 3.78
N GLU A 72 -6.66 -2.91 3.75
CA GLU A 72 -7.36 -3.91 2.97
C GLU A 72 -7.78 -3.32 1.63
N PHE A 73 -7.59 -4.10 0.58
CA PHE A 73 -7.99 -3.80 -0.79
C PHE A 73 -9.01 -4.85 -1.23
N GLU A 74 -10.26 -4.43 -1.43
CA GLU A 74 -11.23 -5.24 -2.16
C GLU A 74 -10.96 -5.04 -3.65
N THR A 75 -10.69 -6.12 -4.36
CA THR A 75 -10.41 -6.07 -5.79
C THR A 75 -11.70 -6.04 -6.61
N THR A 76 -11.60 -5.62 -7.87
CA THR A 76 -12.71 -5.68 -8.85
C THR A 76 -13.23 -7.10 -9.09
N LYS A 77 -12.45 -8.13 -8.73
CA LYS A 77 -12.83 -9.55 -8.81
C LYS A 77 -13.47 -10.09 -7.52
N GLY A 78 -13.62 -9.26 -6.48
CA GLY A 78 -14.16 -9.68 -5.18
C GLY A 78 -13.15 -10.40 -4.28
N GLU A 79 -11.86 -10.37 -4.61
CA GLU A 79 -10.79 -10.85 -3.73
C GLU A 79 -10.38 -9.76 -2.74
N GLU A 80 -10.04 -10.15 -1.51
CA GLU A 80 -9.45 -9.27 -0.50
C GLU A 80 -7.93 -9.42 -0.52
N LYS A 81 -7.20 -8.30 -0.51
CA LYS A 81 -5.73 -8.26 -0.40
C LYS A 81 -5.34 -7.34 0.74
N LYS A 82 -4.25 -7.63 1.46
CA LYS A 82 -3.88 -6.89 2.67
C LYS A 82 -2.42 -6.43 2.61
N MET A 83 -2.19 -5.14 2.83
CA MET A 83 -0.84 -4.60 3.07
C MET A 83 -0.69 -4.33 4.56
N PHE A 84 0.08 -5.19 5.25
CA PHE A 84 0.37 -5.05 6.69
C PHE A 84 1.46 -4.04 6.95
N PHE A 85 1.42 -3.40 8.11
CA PHE A 85 2.36 -2.39 8.59
C PHE A 85 2.81 -2.72 10.01
N SER A 86 4.01 -2.31 10.38
CA SER A 86 4.49 -2.42 11.76
C SER A 86 3.78 -1.43 12.68
N VAL A 87 3.77 -1.73 13.97
CA VAL A 87 3.29 -0.78 14.99
C VAL A 87 4.12 0.49 14.94
N GLY A 88 3.45 1.64 14.80
CA GLY A 88 4.09 2.95 14.72
C GLY A 88 4.36 3.44 13.29
N ASP A 89 4.12 2.62 12.27
CA ASP A 89 4.18 3.05 10.87
C ASP A 89 3.07 4.08 10.54
N PRO A 90 3.28 4.96 9.55
CA PRO A 90 2.35 6.04 9.16
C PRO A 90 1.15 5.52 8.35
N VAL A 91 0.49 4.45 8.79
CA VAL A 91 -0.55 3.74 8.01
C VAL A 91 -1.74 4.62 7.65
N ARG A 92 -2.12 5.55 8.53
CA ARG A 92 -3.21 6.50 8.28
C ARG A 92 -2.87 7.49 7.18
N ASP A 93 -1.61 7.91 7.10
CA ASP A 93 -1.15 8.86 6.10
C ASP A 93 -1.08 8.16 4.74
N VAL A 94 -0.54 6.93 4.71
CA VAL A 94 -0.58 6.06 3.52
C VAL A 94 -2.02 5.83 3.04
N PHE A 95 -2.95 5.54 3.95
CA PHE A 95 -4.35 5.35 3.60
C PHE A 95 -5.02 6.60 3.05
N THR A 96 -4.70 7.77 3.62
CA THR A 96 -5.22 9.07 3.14
C THR A 96 -4.75 9.32 1.72
N GLU A 97 -3.44 9.18 1.48
CA GLU A 97 -2.84 9.33 0.15
C GLU A 97 -3.44 8.35 -0.86
N LEU A 98 -3.58 7.08 -0.49
CA LEU A 98 -4.20 6.05 -1.33
C LEU A 98 -5.60 6.44 -1.79
N LYS A 99 -6.43 6.95 -0.87
CA LYS A 99 -7.79 7.38 -1.22
C LYS A 99 -7.77 8.54 -2.22
N GLU A 100 -6.90 9.52 -2.02
CA GLU A 100 -6.79 10.66 -2.91
C GLU A 100 -6.32 10.23 -4.29
N ARG A 101 -5.26 9.42 -4.38
CA ARG A 101 -4.70 8.92 -5.64
C ARG A 101 -5.65 8.01 -6.40
N ILE A 102 -6.37 7.12 -5.71
CA ILE A 102 -7.39 6.28 -6.35
C ILE A 102 -8.55 7.13 -6.88
N ALA A 103 -8.98 8.16 -6.15
CA ALA A 103 -10.04 9.06 -6.62
C ALA A 103 -9.63 9.81 -7.90
N VAL A 104 -8.39 10.33 -7.95
CA VAL A 104 -7.83 10.98 -9.14
C VAL A 104 -7.70 10.01 -10.31
N TYR A 105 -7.21 8.80 -10.06
CA TYR A 105 -7.09 7.75 -11.06
C TYR A 105 -8.45 7.46 -11.70
N ARG A 106 -9.50 7.23 -10.89
CA ARG A 106 -10.86 6.96 -11.40
C ARG A 106 -11.40 8.10 -12.25
N GLN A 107 -11.22 9.36 -11.85
CA GLN A 107 -11.65 10.50 -12.67
C GLN A 107 -10.96 10.60 -14.04
N SER A 108 -9.76 10.02 -14.17
CA SER A 108 -8.95 10.10 -15.38
C SER A 108 -9.18 8.92 -16.34
N PHE A 109 -9.69 7.80 -15.83
CA PHE A 109 -9.77 6.53 -16.56
C PHE A 109 -11.15 5.85 -16.53
N GLU A 110 -12.10 6.34 -15.73
CA GLU A 110 -13.53 5.95 -15.74
C GLU A 110 -14.40 7.07 -16.30
#